data_AF-A0A1G6PWV5-F1
#
_entry.id   AF-A0A1G6PWV5-F1
#
_cell.length_a   1.000
_cell.length_b   1.000
_cell.length_c   1.000
_cell.angle_alpha   90.00
_cell.angle_beta   90.00
_cell.angle_gamma   90.00
#
_symmetry.space_group_name_H-M   'P 1'
#
loop_
_entity.id
_entity.type
_entity.pdbx_description
1 polymer ?
#
loop_
_entity_poly.entity_id
_entity_poly.type
_entity_poly.pdbx_seq_one_letter_code
_entity_poly.pdbx_strand_id
1 'polypeptide(L)' 'MQDRLKQLLDQLPQQPQRQDSTHAQLADLHAFANRLGLYDAADAIKMMINPK' A
#
# COMPACT_ATOMS: atom_id res chain seq x y z
N MET A 1 -16.32 -25.09 -9.84
CA MET A 1 -15.05 -24.33 -9.68
C MET A 1 -15.16 -23.18 -8.68
N GLN A 2 -16.31 -22.49 -8.60
CA GLN A 2 -16.51 -21.37 -7.67
C GLN A 2 -16.44 -21.75 -6.19
N ASP A 3 -16.91 -22.95 -5.82
CA ASP A 3 -16.97 -23.37 -4.41
C ASP A 3 -15.59 -23.56 -3.76
N ARG A 4 -14.62 -24.07 -4.52
CA ARG A 4 -13.24 -24.25 -4.04
C ARG A 4 -12.55 -22.92 -3.79
N LEU A 5 -12.79 -21.93 -4.66
CA LEU A 5 -12.25 -20.58 -4.49
C LEU A 5 -12.80 -19.92 -3.23
N LYS A 6 -14.12 -20.06 -3.00
CA LYS A 6 -14.78 -19.51 -1.82
C LYS A 6 -14.22 -20.13 -0.52
N GLN A 7 -14.10 -21.45 -0.48
CA GLN A 7 -13.51 -22.17 0.67
C GLN A 7 -12.06 -21.76 0.95
N LEU A 8 -11.27 -21.46 -0.10
CA LEU A 8 -9.90 -20.98 0.07
C LEU A 8 -9.85 -19.55 0.62
N LEU A 9 -10.74 -18.67 0.16
CA LEU A 9 -10.80 -17.29 0.65
C LEU A 9 -11.28 -17.23 2.11
N ASP A 10 -12.22 -18.09 2.51
CA ASP A 10 -12.73 -18.18 3.89
C ASP A 10 -11.65 -18.65 4.88
N GLN A 11 -10.57 -19.28 4.40
CA GLN A 11 -9.43 -19.69 5.23
C GLN A 11 -8.38 -18.59 5.42
N LEU A 12 -8.44 -17.52 4.63
CA LEU A 12 -7.49 -16.43 4.77
C LEU A 12 -7.83 -15.63 6.04
N PRO A 13 -6.89 -15.48 6.99
CA PRO A 13 -7.12 -14.67 8.17
C PRO A 13 -7.42 -13.24 7.75
N GLN A 14 -8.62 -12.76 8.07
CA GLN A 14 -9.00 -11.40 7.75
C GLN A 14 -8.22 -10.45 8.64
N GLN A 15 -7.29 -9.72 8.04
CA GLN A 15 -6.55 -8.67 8.72
C GLN A 15 -7.50 -7.48 8.96
N PRO A 16 -7.37 -6.77 10.09
CA PRO A 16 -8.12 -5.54 10.28
C PRO A 16 -7.79 -4.57 9.15
N GLN A 17 -8.81 -3.90 8.61
CA GLN A 17 -8.60 -2.81 7.67
C GLN A 17 -7.73 -1.75 8.37
N ARG A 18 -6.52 -1.49 7.86
CA ARG A 18 -5.71 -0.38 8.38
C ARG A 18 -6.43 0.94 8.05
N GLN A 19 -6.88 1.66 9.07
CA GLN A 19 -7.35 3.03 8.96
C GLN A 19 -6.14 3.98 9.03
N ASP A 20 -5.25 3.88 8.05
CA ASP A 20 -4.12 4.80 7.95
C ASP A 20 -4.58 6.12 7.34
N SER A 21 -4.03 7.24 7.82
CA SER A 21 -4.21 8.53 7.15
C SER A 21 -3.54 8.52 5.77
N THR A 22 -4.00 9.37 4.86
CA THR A 22 -3.36 9.55 3.54
C THR A 22 -1.86 9.84 3.67
N HIS A 23 -1.46 10.59 4.70
CA HIS A 23 -0.06 10.88 4.96
C HIS A 23 0.76 9.62 5.28
N ALA A 24 0.24 8.75 6.15
CA ALA A 24 0.91 7.49 6.50
C ALA A 24 1.00 6.55 5.27
N GLN A 25 -0.05 6.50 4.45
CA GLN A 25 -0.04 5.72 3.21
C GLN A 25 1.00 6.24 2.20
N LEU A 26 1.11 7.55 2.03
CA LEU A 26 2.12 8.16 1.15
C LEU A 26 3.55 7.94 1.68
N ALA A 27 3.75 7.96 2.99
CA ALA A 27 5.05 7.66 3.59
C ALA A 27 5.50 6.22 3.31
N ASP A 28 4.58 5.25 3.47
CA ASP A 28 4.85 3.84 3.13
C ASP A 28 5.17 3.68 1.63
N LEU A 29 4.41 4.36 0.77
CA LEU A 29 4.63 4.33 -0.68
C LEU A 29 5.99 4.94 -1.09
N HIS A 30 6.38 6.04 -0.46
CA HIS A 30 7.69 6.66 -0.66
C HIS A 30 8.84 5.73 -0.25
N ALA A 31 8.72 5.06 0.90
CA ALA A 31 9.71 4.09 1.36
C ALA A 31 9.84 2.91 0.38
N PHE A 32 8.71 2.43 -0.13
CA PHE A 32 8.67 1.33 -1.10
C PHE A 32 9.31 1.71 -2.44
N ALA A 33 8.98 2.90 -2.98
CA ALA A 33 9.56 3.41 -4.21
C ALA A 33 11.10 3.51 -4.13
N ASN A 34 11.64 4.02 -3.02
CA ASN A 34 13.08 4.07 -2.77
C ASN A 34 13.72 2.67 -2.74
N ARG A 35 13.07 1.70 -2.09
CA ARG A 35 13.59 0.33 -2.00
C ARG A 35 13.65 -0.38 -3.37
N LEU A 36 12.76 -0.03 -4.29
CA LEU A 36 12.74 -0.58 -5.65
C LEU A 36 13.58 0.22 -6.67
N GLY A 37 14.21 1.34 -6.26
CA GLY A 37 14.96 2.20 -7.18
C GLY A 37 14.07 3.06 -8.11
N LEU A 38 12.80 3.24 -7.76
CA LEU A 38 11.85 4.06 -8.51
C LEU A 38 11.96 5.54 -8.10
N TYR A 39 13.13 6.14 -8.33
CA TYR A 39 13.46 7.45 -7.76
C TYR A 39 12.55 8.59 -8.26
N ASP A 40 12.18 8.60 -9.55
CA ASP A 40 11.24 9.61 -10.09
C ASP A 40 9.88 9.54 -9.38
N ALA A 41 9.39 8.33 -9.10
CA ALA A 41 8.16 8.14 -8.35
C ALA A 41 8.31 8.57 -6.89
N ALA A 42 9.44 8.25 -6.26
CA ALA A 42 9.74 8.67 -4.89
C ALA A 42 9.73 10.21 -4.77
N ASP A 43 10.36 10.91 -5.71
CA ASP A 43 10.36 12.37 -5.71
C ASP A 43 8.97 12.96 -5.91
N ALA A 44 8.16 12.39 -6.81
CA ALA A 44 6.77 12.81 -6.98
C ALA A 44 5.94 12.62 -5.69
N ILE A 45 6.09 11.47 -5.02
CA ILE A 45 5.39 11.19 -3.75
C ILE A 45 5.84 12.14 -2.65
N LYS A 46 7.14 12.45 -2.58
CA LYS A 46 7.71 13.40 -1.60
C LYS A 46 7.08 14.78 -1.74
N MET A 47 6.81 15.23 -2.96
CA MET A 47 6.08 16.49 -3.21
C MET A 47 4.63 16.44 -2.74
N MET A 48 3.97 15.28 -2.80
CA MET A 48 2.61 15.09 -2.29
C MET A 48 2.52 15.06 -0.76
N ILE A 49 3.57 14.56 -0.10
CA ILE A 49 3.65 14.51 1.37
C ILE A 49 3.83 15.92 1.95
N ASN A 50 4.67 16.74 1.32
CA ASN A 50 4.96 18.11 1.71
C ASN A 50 4.61 19.09 0.59
N PRO A 51 3.31 19.34 0.33
CA PRO A 51 2.91 20.36 -0.62
C PRO A 51 3.41 21.72 -0.10
N LYS A 52 4.08 22.48 -0.97
CA LYS A 52 4.47 23.87 -0.69
C LYS A 52 3.24 24.77 -0.52
#